data_AF-A0A3D2EJR0-F1
#
_entry.id   AF-A0A3D2EJR0-F1
#
_cell.length_a   1.000
_cell.length_b   1.000
_cell.length_c   1.000
_cell.angle_alpha   90.00
_cell.angle_beta   90.00
_cell.angle_gamma   90.00
#
_symmetry.space_group_name_H-M   'P 1'
#
loop_
_entity.id
_entity.type
_entity.pdbx_description
1 polymer ?
#
loop_
_entity_poly.entity_id
_entity_poly.type
_entity_poly.pdbx_seq_one_letter_code
_entity_poly.pdbx_strand_id
1 'polypeptide(L)'
;MSRPLSPIERMILHDRLLEFETLVPMTVSERSALRRWVKGGHDINSNPWNFYDADGWEMSYLEAFRMDLAEYELIKQMAEER
;
A
#
# COMPACT_ATOMS: atom_id res chain seq x y z
N MET A 1 11.34 18.32 -6.38
CA MET A 1 10.85 18.03 -5.02
C MET A 1 9.37 18.30 -4.99
N SER A 2 8.55 17.33 -4.58
CA SER A 2 7.09 17.51 -4.47
C SER A 2 6.77 18.53 -3.38
N ARG A 3 5.78 19.39 -3.61
CA ARG A 3 5.36 20.38 -2.61
C ARG A 3 4.84 19.67 -1.35
N PRO A 4 5.04 20.23 -0.15
CA PRO A 4 4.43 19.68 1.04
C PRO A 4 2.89 19.71 0.92
N LEU A 5 2.24 18.65 1.43
CA LEU A 5 0.79 18.61 1.54
C LEU A 5 0.30 19.66 2.54
N SER A 6 -0.75 20.37 2.16
CA SER A 6 -1.52 21.25 3.01
C SER A 6 -2.21 20.48 4.14
N PRO A 7 -2.63 21.17 5.22
CA PRO A 7 -3.40 20.54 6.30
C PRO A 7 -4.66 19.82 5.82
N ILE A 8 -5.36 20.38 4.82
CA ILE A 8 -6.59 19.79 4.26
C ILE A 8 -6.27 18.50 3.51
N GLU A 9 -5.23 18.49 2.68
CA GLU A 9 -4.82 17.28 1.95
C GLU A 9 -4.42 16.16 2.91
N ARG A 10 -3.75 16.48 4.02
CA ARG A 10 -3.41 15.50 5.07
C ARG A 10 -4.64 14.95 5.78
N MET A 11 -5.63 15.81 6.06
CA MET A 11 -6.89 15.40 6.67
C MET A 11 -7.65 14.42 5.76
N ILE A 12 -7.76 14.74 4.47
CA ILE A 12 -8.43 13.86 3.48
C ILE A 12 -7.76 12.49 3.41
N LEU A 13 -6.42 12.44 3.33
CA LEU A 13 -5.69 11.18 3.30
C LEU A 13 -5.88 10.36 4.59
N HIS A 14 -5.93 11.04 5.74
CA HIS A 14 -6.19 10.38 7.02
C HIS A 14 -7.61 9.82 7.12
N ASP A 15 -8.61 10.55 6.66
CA ASP A 15 -10.01 10.09 6.69
C ASP A 15 -10.21 8.88 5.76
N ARG A 16 -9.63 8.93 4.56
CA ARG A 16 -9.61 7.78 3.64
C ARG A 16 -8.93 6.57 4.25
N LEU A 17 -7.79 6.77 4.93
CA LEU A 17 -7.09 5.69 5.63
C LEU A 17 -7.98 5.06 6.71
N LEU A 18 -8.68 5.86 7.52
CA LEU A 18 -9.57 5.34 8.56
C LEU A 18 -10.69 4.51 7.95
N GLU A 19 -11.38 5.01 6.93
CA GLU A 19 -12.43 4.28 6.22
C GLU A 19 -11.88 2.96 5.66
N PHE A 20 -10.76 3.00 4.96
CA PHE A 20 -10.13 1.83 4.38
C PHE A 20 -9.76 0.78 5.43
N GLU A 21 -9.20 1.22 6.57
CA GLU A 21 -8.87 0.37 7.73
C GLU A 21 -10.08 -0.28 8.41
N THR A 22 -11.29 0.26 8.22
CA THR A 22 -12.55 -0.33 8.71
C THR A 22 -13.17 -1.33 7.73
N LEU A 23 -12.98 -1.11 6.43
CA LEU A 23 -13.62 -1.91 5.39
C LEU A 23 -12.79 -3.14 4.99
N VAL A 24 -11.46 -3.02 5.05
CA VAL A 24 -10.55 -4.04 4.55
C VAL A 24 -9.85 -4.76 5.70
N PRO A 25 -10.00 -6.10 5.82
CA PRO A 25 -9.24 -6.88 6.78
C PRO A 25 -7.73 -6.78 6.51
N MET A 26 -6.97 -6.55 7.58
CA MET A 26 -5.51 -6.37 7.51
C MET A 26 -4.82 -7.01 8.71
N THR A 27 -3.60 -7.50 8.49
CA THR A 27 -2.68 -7.82 9.58
C THR A 27 -2.10 -6.55 10.20
N VAL A 28 -1.48 -6.69 11.37
CA VAL A 28 -0.80 -5.56 12.06
C VAL A 28 0.33 -4.99 11.19
N SER A 29 1.08 -5.85 10.49
CA SER A 29 2.19 -5.44 9.62
C SER A 29 1.71 -4.64 8.41
N GLU A 30 0.64 -5.12 7.77
CA GLU A 30 -0.01 -4.43 6.64
C GLU A 30 -0.49 -3.04 7.05
N ARG A 31 -1.26 -2.96 8.15
CA ARG A 31 -1.77 -1.70 8.69
C ARG A 31 -0.63 -0.72 9.00
N SER A 32 0.46 -1.22 9.57
CA SER A 32 1.64 -0.40 9.91
C SER A 32 2.39 0.10 8.68
N ALA A 33 2.45 -0.69 7.60
CA ALA A 33 3.04 -0.28 6.33
C ALA A 33 2.16 0.79 5.64
N LEU A 34 0.86 0.56 5.55
CA LEU A 34 -0.10 1.51 4.96
C LEU A 34 -0.09 2.87 5.69
N ARG A 35 -0.09 2.87 7.02
CA ARG A 35 0.02 4.10 7.82
C ARG A 35 1.29 4.89 7.52
N ARG A 36 2.42 4.21 7.32
CA ARG A 36 3.69 4.87 6.96
C ARG A 36 3.63 5.48 5.57
N TRP A 37 3.03 4.77 4.61
CA TRP A 37 2.78 5.26 3.25
C TRP A 37 1.94 6.54 3.27
N VAL A 38 0.77 6.51 3.92
CA VAL A 38 -0.13 7.67 4.02
C VAL A 38 0.52 8.83 4.78
N LYS A 39 1.29 8.56 5.84
CA LYS A 39 2.06 9.58 6.57
C LYS A 39 3.10 10.26 5.68
N GLY A 40 3.64 9.55 4.68
CA GLY A 40 4.51 10.08 3.63
C GLY A 40 3.79 11.03 2.65
N GLY A 41 2.45 11.05 2.68
CA GLY A 41 1.62 11.92 1.85
C GLY A 41 1.13 11.24 0.56
N HIS A 42 1.07 9.92 0.56
CA HIS A 42 0.65 9.15 -0.59
C HIS A 42 -0.80 8.65 -0.46
N ASP A 43 -1.46 8.47 -1.60
CA ASP A 43 -2.85 7.98 -1.65
C ASP A 43 -2.90 6.47 -1.43
N ILE A 44 -3.94 6.00 -0.75
CA ILE A 44 -4.16 4.58 -0.47
C ILE A 44 -4.36 3.75 -1.75
N ASN A 45 -4.88 4.37 -2.82
CA ASN A 45 -5.14 3.76 -4.12
C ASN A 45 -3.95 3.92 -5.09
N SER A 46 -2.78 4.23 -4.56
CA SER A 46 -1.53 4.30 -5.32
C SER A 46 -0.47 3.42 -4.68
N ASN A 47 0.51 2.99 -5.46
CA ASN A 47 1.58 2.14 -4.97
C ASN A 47 2.95 2.49 -5.59
N PRO A 48 4.06 2.24 -4.87
CA PRO A 48 5.40 2.56 -5.38
C PRO A 48 5.93 1.58 -6.44
N TRP A 49 5.24 0.46 -6.69
CA TRP A 49 5.70 -0.63 -7.56
C TRP A 49 5.18 -0.53 -8.99
N ASN A 50 4.30 0.44 -9.29
CA ASN A 50 3.56 0.50 -10.55
C ASN A 50 2.82 -0.81 -10.84
N PHE A 51 2.24 -1.42 -9.81
CA PHE A 51 1.40 -2.60 -9.97
C PHE A 51 -0.01 -2.17 -10.38
N TYR A 52 -0.55 -2.90 -11.35
CA TYR A 52 -1.88 -2.70 -11.92
C TYR A 52 -2.65 -4.01 -11.82
N ASP A 53 -3.97 -3.90 -11.65
CA ASP A 53 -4.86 -5.03 -11.71
C ASP A 53 -5.07 -5.54 -13.14
N ALA A 54 -5.89 -6.59 -13.28
CA ALA A 54 -6.18 -7.21 -14.56
C ALA A 54 -6.92 -6.27 -15.54
N ASP A 55 -7.60 -5.24 -15.02
CA ASP A 55 -8.32 -4.24 -15.80
C ASP A 55 -7.45 -3.02 -16.14
N GLY A 56 -6.21 -2.98 -15.64
CA GLY A 56 -5.24 -1.92 -15.90
C GLY A 56 -5.36 -0.74 -14.94
N TRP A 57 -6.11 -0.86 -13.83
CA TRP A 57 -6.15 0.17 -12.79
C TRP A 57 -5.00 0.00 -11.81
N GLU A 58 -4.45 1.12 -11.35
CA GLU A 58 -3.38 1.08 -10.35
C GLU A 58 -3.92 0.43 -9.07
N MET A 59 -3.20 -0.57 -8.58
CA MET A 59 -3.58 -1.25 -7.35
C MET A 59 -3.40 -0.35 -6.14
N SER A 60 -4.22 -0.57 -5.11
CA SER A 60 -4.00 0.06 -3.82
C SER A 60 -2.65 -0.35 -3.24
N TYR A 61 -2.10 0.48 -2.35
CA TYR A 61 -0.86 0.17 -1.65
C TYR A 61 -0.93 -1.21 -0.97
N LEU A 62 -2.07 -1.55 -0.37
CA LEU A 62 -2.23 -2.82 0.34
C LEU A 62 -2.21 -4.03 -0.61
N GLU A 63 -2.91 -3.95 -1.73
CA GLU A 63 -2.91 -5.02 -2.75
C GLU A 63 -1.51 -5.22 -3.31
N ALA A 64 -0.85 -4.13 -3.69
CA ALA A 64 0.51 -4.20 -4.23
C ALA A 64 1.51 -4.72 -3.19
N PHE A 65 1.39 -4.29 -1.93
CA PHE A 65 2.23 -4.79 -0.83
C PHE A 65 2.06 -6.28 -0.58
N ARG A 66 0.82 -6.81 -0.69
CA ARG A 66 0.56 -8.25 -0.58
C ARG A 66 1.18 -9.04 -1.73
N MET A 67 1.13 -8.49 -2.94
CA MET A 67 1.76 -9.12 -4.11
C MET A 67 3.28 -9.15 -3.99
N ASP A 68 3.91 -8.03 -3.63
CA ASP A 68 5.36 -7.93 -3.41
C ASP A 68 5.85 -8.93 -2.36
N LEU A 69 5.11 -9.06 -1.25
CA LEU A 69 5.43 -10.05 -0.22
C LEU A 69 5.28 -11.49 -0.71
N ALA A 70 4.22 -11.80 -1.46
CA ALA A 70 4.00 -13.13 -2.02
C ALA A 70 5.08 -13.52 -3.05
N GLU A 71 5.47 -12.58 -3.91
CA GLU A 71 6.57 -12.77 -4.86
C GLU A 71 7.89 -13.05 -4.12
N TYR A 72 8.19 -12.27 -3.08
CA TYR A 72 9.39 -12.48 -2.27
C TYR A 72 9.44 -13.87 -1.62
N GLU A 73 8.33 -14.31 -0.99
CA GLU A 73 8.28 -15.63 -0.35
C GLU A 73 8.42 -16.77 -1.37
N LEU A 74 7.86 -16.62 -2.58
CA LEU A 74 8.01 -17.60 -3.66
C LEU A 74 9.48 -17.72 -4.10
N ILE A 75 10.14 -16.59 -4.35
CA ILE A 75 11.56 -16.58 -4.76
C ILE A 75 12.44 -17.22 -3.69
N LYS A 76 12.16 -16.92 -2.41
CA LYS A 76 12.88 -17.48 -1.28
C LYS A 76 12.75 -19.00 -1.21
N GLN A 77 11.54 -19.54 -1.34
CA GLN A 77 11.30 -20.99 -1.37
C GLN A 77 12.08 -21.66 -2.51
N MET A 78 12.04 -21.09 -3.72
CA MET A 78 12.79 -21.60 -4.87
C MET A 78 14.32 -21.57 -4.68
N ALA A 79 14.83 -20.66 -3.86
CA ALA A 79 16.25 -20.57 -3.55
C ALA A 79 16.68 -21.59 -2.49
N GLU A 80 15.80 -21.94 -1.56
CA GLU A 80 16.04 -22.96 -0.51
C GLU A 80 15.92 -24.40 -1.04
N GLU A 81 15.21 -24.61 -2.15
CA GLU A 81 15.08 -25.90 -2.83
C GLU A 81 16.24 -26.25 -3.79
N ARG A 82 17.29 -25.42 -3.86
CA ARG A 82 18.50 -25.64 -4.67
C ARG A 82 19.67 -26.16 -3.85
#